data_AF-A0A3D2HY99-F1
#
_entry.id   AF-A0A3D2HY99-F1
#
_cell.length_a   1.000
_cell.length_b   1.000
_cell.length_c   1.000
_cell.angle_alpha   90.00
_cell.angle_beta   90.00
_cell.angle_gamma   90.00
#
_symmetry.space_group_name_H-M   'P 1'
#
loop_
_entity.id
_entity.type
_entity.pdbx_description
1 polymer ?
#
loop_
_entity_poly.entity_id
_entity_poly.type
_entity_poly.pdbx_seq_one_letter_code
_entity_poly.pdbx_strand_id
1 'polypeptide(L)'
;MYHFQYVAKKELKPAKKQLMELIHKVQDEVRDSFTFQYKFVGSVQRNMVTWDVKSNAGFDFDVNIMVNDDDEKFDAKKIKNILMCAFNKYARKYGYDFCEDSTRVFTIKVKDRKNSRIRHSCDFAVVNDYGNNRQKYIRFNKQRKNYTWEEQTKGFYCLPEKIKFCKDNQLWQEVREIYLDKKNYNTDSDKKSRSIFAETIHEVCHRNGFYD
;
A
#
# COMPACT_ATOMS: atom_id res chain seq x y z
N MET A 1 12.65 -12.93 16.68
CA MET A 1 12.59 -13.40 15.28
C MET A 1 11.12 -13.45 14.87
N TYR A 2 10.78 -12.88 13.72
CA TYR A 2 9.42 -12.92 13.18
C TYR A 2 9.17 -14.25 12.44
N HIS A 3 7.90 -14.56 12.15
CA HIS A 3 7.49 -15.78 11.46
C HIS A 3 6.65 -15.42 10.22
N PHE A 4 7.19 -14.54 9.39
CA PHE A 4 6.59 -14.18 8.13
C PHE A 4 6.52 -15.37 7.19
N GLN A 5 5.36 -15.50 6.56
CA GLN A 5 5.11 -16.40 5.44
C GLN A 5 4.43 -15.64 4.32
N TYR A 6 4.59 -16.13 3.09
CA TYR A 6 3.82 -15.60 1.95
C TYR A 6 2.35 -16.00 2.08
N VAL A 7 1.47 -15.03 1.84
CA VAL A 7 0.03 -15.30 1.78
C VAL A 7 -0.30 -15.99 0.46
N ALA A 8 -1.09 -17.06 0.50
CA ALA A 8 -1.45 -17.77 -0.72
C ALA A 8 -2.38 -16.92 -1.59
N LYS A 9 -2.21 -16.99 -2.93
CA LYS A 9 -3.08 -16.27 -3.88
C LYS A 9 -4.57 -16.56 -3.66
N LYS A 10 -4.90 -17.80 -3.28
CA LYS A 10 -6.28 -18.24 -2.99
C LYS A 10 -6.90 -17.51 -1.78
N GLU A 11 -6.08 -17.07 -0.83
CA GLU A 11 -6.52 -16.31 0.35
C GLU A 11 -6.62 -14.82 0.03
N LEU A 12 -5.70 -14.30 -0.77
CA LEU A 12 -5.70 -12.89 -1.20
C LEU A 12 -6.86 -12.56 -2.14
N LYS A 13 -7.18 -13.46 -3.07
CA LYS A 13 -8.11 -13.19 -4.18
C LYS A 13 -9.53 -12.81 -3.72
N PRO A 14 -10.17 -13.50 -2.76
CA PRO A 14 -11.49 -13.11 -2.26
C PRO A 14 -11.48 -11.74 -1.56
N ALA A 15 -10.49 -11.50 -0.68
CA ALA A 15 -10.38 -10.22 0.03
C ALA A 15 -10.13 -9.06 -0.93
N LYS A 16 -9.25 -9.24 -1.93
CA LYS A 16 -9.00 -8.25 -2.98
C LYS A 16 -10.25 -7.97 -3.80
N LYS A 17 -11.06 -8.98 -4.13
CA LYS A 17 -12.32 -8.82 -4.88
C LYS A 17 -13.32 -7.97 -4.09
N GLN A 18 -13.53 -8.28 -2.81
CA GLN A 18 -14.40 -7.49 -1.93
C GLN A 18 -13.93 -6.04 -1.79
N LEU A 19 -12.62 -5.83 -1.69
CA LEU A 19 -12.04 -4.49 -1.64
C LEU A 19 -12.28 -3.71 -2.94
N MET A 20 -12.14 -4.34 -4.11
CA MET A 20 -12.47 -3.71 -5.40
C MET A 20 -13.95 -3.33 -5.50
N GLU A 21 -14.85 -4.23 -5.07
CA GLU A 21 -16.29 -3.95 -5.04
C GLU A 21 -16.62 -2.76 -4.13
N LEU A 22 -15.98 -2.66 -2.96
CA LEU A 22 -16.09 -1.52 -2.06
C LEU A 22 -15.59 -0.23 -2.72
N ILE A 23 -14.42 -0.25 -3.36
CA ILE A 23 -13.86 0.92 -4.07
C ILE A 23 -14.82 1.39 -5.17
N HIS A 24 -15.42 0.47 -5.93
CA HIS A 24 -16.40 0.84 -6.98
C HIS A 24 -17.64 1.52 -6.39
N LYS A 25 -18.13 1.07 -5.23
CA LYS A 25 -19.23 1.76 -4.52
C LYS A 25 -18.84 3.17 -4.06
N VAL A 26 -17.60 3.35 -3.62
CA VAL A 26 -17.07 4.67 -3.28
C VAL A 26 -16.95 5.56 -4.52
N GLN A 27 -16.53 5.03 -5.66
CA GLN A 27 -16.51 5.77 -6.93
C GLN A 27 -17.90 6.26 -7.35
N ASP A 28 -18.93 5.42 -7.21
CA ASP A 28 -20.31 5.81 -7.48
C ASP A 28 -20.78 6.93 -6.54
N GLU A 29 -20.46 6.82 -5.25
CA GLU A 29 -20.88 7.77 -4.20
C GLU A 29 -20.29 9.17 -4.36
N VAL A 30 -19.01 9.26 -4.76
CA VAL A 30 -18.32 10.56 -4.84
C VAL A 30 -18.44 11.24 -6.20
N ARG A 31 -19.15 10.61 -7.15
CA ARG A 31 -19.19 11.02 -8.57
C ARG A 31 -19.64 12.47 -8.79
N ASP A 32 -20.54 12.98 -7.96
CA ASP A 32 -21.01 14.38 -8.03
C ASP A 32 -19.96 15.39 -7.54
N SER A 33 -18.95 14.92 -6.79
CA SER A 33 -17.81 15.74 -6.35
C SER A 33 -16.64 15.61 -7.32
N PHE A 34 -16.14 14.39 -7.55
CA PHE A 34 -15.04 14.11 -8.47
C PHE A 34 -15.05 12.64 -8.88
N THR A 35 -14.29 12.31 -9.92
CA THR A 35 -13.97 10.92 -10.26
C THR A 35 -12.57 10.57 -9.77
N PHE A 36 -12.27 9.28 -9.64
CA PHE A 36 -10.91 8.85 -9.33
C PHE A 36 -10.60 7.49 -9.93
N GLN A 37 -9.32 7.26 -10.21
CA GLN A 37 -8.76 5.96 -10.54
C GLN A 37 -8.10 5.34 -9.29
N TYR A 38 -7.88 4.03 -9.29
CA TYR A 38 -7.14 3.38 -8.21
C TYR A 38 -6.14 2.35 -8.72
N LYS A 39 -5.07 2.12 -7.95
CA LYS A 39 -4.02 1.16 -8.27
C LYS A 39 -3.56 0.44 -7.02
N PHE A 40 -3.58 -0.89 -7.05
CA PHE A 40 -2.89 -1.70 -6.05
C PHE A 40 -1.37 -1.53 -6.22
N VAL A 41 -0.69 -1.15 -5.16
CA VAL A 41 0.76 -0.93 -5.13
C VAL A 41 1.42 -1.88 -4.13
N GLY A 42 2.71 -1.66 -3.86
CA GLY A 42 3.41 -2.41 -2.82
C GLY A 42 3.55 -3.90 -3.09
N SER A 43 3.36 -4.69 -2.04
CA SER A 43 3.57 -6.14 -2.03
C SER A 43 2.56 -6.89 -2.93
N VAL A 44 1.34 -6.38 -3.04
CA VAL A 44 0.25 -6.95 -3.85
C VAL A 44 0.61 -6.92 -5.34
N GLN A 45 1.11 -5.78 -5.83
CA GLN A 45 1.54 -5.64 -7.23
C GLN A 45 2.66 -6.62 -7.60
N ARG A 46 3.48 -7.01 -6.62
CA ARG A 46 4.64 -7.88 -6.78
C ARG A 46 4.33 -9.35 -6.49
N ASN A 47 3.10 -9.67 -6.05
CA ASN A 47 2.73 -10.98 -5.54
C ASN A 47 3.64 -11.45 -4.39
N MET A 48 4.02 -10.52 -3.50
CA MET A 48 4.93 -10.74 -2.36
C MET A 48 4.28 -10.34 -1.02
N VAL A 49 2.96 -10.49 -0.93
CA VAL A 49 2.24 -10.24 0.32
C VAL A 49 2.66 -11.27 1.36
N THR A 50 2.98 -10.78 2.56
CA THR A 50 3.45 -11.61 3.67
C THR A 50 2.70 -11.24 4.94
N TRP A 51 2.62 -12.16 5.88
CA TRP A 51 2.05 -11.94 7.22
C TRP A 51 2.83 -12.76 8.25
N ASP A 52 2.93 -12.25 9.47
CA ASP A 52 3.57 -12.97 10.57
C ASP A 52 2.54 -13.84 11.28
N VAL A 53 2.67 -15.17 11.09
CA VAL A 53 1.69 -16.16 11.55
C VAL A 53 1.57 -16.26 13.07
N LYS A 54 2.57 -15.74 13.82
CA LYS A 54 2.54 -15.70 15.29
C LYS A 54 2.05 -14.36 15.84
N SER A 55 1.84 -13.37 14.97
CA SER A 55 1.38 -12.05 15.35
C SER A 55 -0.14 -11.91 15.23
N ASN A 56 -0.69 -10.88 15.86
CA ASN A 56 -2.09 -10.49 15.66
C ASN A 56 -2.32 -9.65 14.39
N ALA A 57 -1.27 -9.39 13.61
CA ALA A 57 -1.34 -8.61 12.38
C ALA A 57 -1.68 -9.52 11.19
N GLY A 58 -2.73 -9.14 10.47
CA GLY A 58 -3.06 -9.74 9.18
C GLY A 58 -2.17 -9.22 8.06
N PHE A 59 -2.48 -9.63 6.84
CA PHE A 59 -1.85 -9.05 5.66
C PHE A 59 -2.50 -7.73 5.25
N ASP A 60 -1.76 -6.93 4.50
CA ASP A 60 -2.11 -5.58 4.09
C ASP A 60 -2.25 -5.45 2.56
N PHE A 61 -3.19 -4.61 2.15
CA PHE A 61 -3.26 -4.07 0.79
C PHE A 61 -2.83 -2.60 0.83
N ASP A 62 -2.00 -2.20 -0.13
CA ASP A 62 -1.70 -0.80 -0.40
C ASP A 62 -2.41 -0.36 -1.68
N VAL A 63 -3.20 0.72 -1.61
CA VAL A 63 -3.92 1.26 -2.75
C VAL A 63 -3.64 2.76 -2.90
N ASN A 64 -3.19 3.15 -4.09
CA ASN A 64 -3.17 4.54 -4.49
C ASN A 64 -4.53 4.91 -5.08
N ILE A 65 -5.08 6.05 -4.66
CA ILE A 65 -6.27 6.71 -5.23
C ILE A 65 -5.78 7.96 -5.97
N MET A 66 -6.04 8.02 -7.27
CA MET A 66 -5.70 9.14 -8.14
C MET A 66 -6.97 9.93 -8.44
N VAL A 67 -7.15 11.06 -7.78
CA VAL A 67 -8.35 11.91 -7.91
C VAL A 67 -8.22 12.79 -9.14
N ASN A 68 -9.28 12.83 -9.94
CA ASN A 68 -9.41 13.72 -11.09
C ASN A 68 -10.13 14.99 -10.61
N ASP A 69 -9.36 15.97 -10.17
CA ASP A 69 -9.82 17.31 -9.77
C ASP A 69 -8.95 18.37 -10.46
N ASP A 70 -8.98 18.35 -11.79
CA ASP A 70 -8.09 19.18 -12.63
C ASP A 70 -8.35 20.69 -12.47
N ASP A 71 -9.58 21.05 -12.08
CA ASP A 71 -9.98 22.42 -11.77
C ASP A 71 -9.57 22.85 -10.34
N GLU A 72 -8.90 21.99 -9.57
CA GLU A 72 -8.49 22.17 -8.17
C GLU A 72 -9.63 22.70 -7.28
N LYS A 73 -10.86 22.19 -7.50
CA LYS A 73 -12.06 22.64 -6.77
C LYS A 73 -12.01 22.26 -5.29
N PHE A 74 -11.23 21.24 -4.94
CA PHE A 74 -11.15 20.71 -3.59
C PHE A 74 -9.74 20.76 -3.03
N ASP A 75 -9.61 21.32 -1.82
CA ASP A 75 -8.35 21.23 -1.09
C ASP A 75 -8.06 19.79 -0.63
N ALA A 76 -6.81 19.54 -0.26
CA ALA A 76 -6.35 18.21 0.15
C ALA A 76 -7.13 17.62 1.35
N LYS A 77 -7.59 18.47 2.28
CA LYS A 77 -8.37 18.04 3.44
C LYS A 77 -9.77 17.61 3.00
N LYS A 78 -10.39 18.39 2.11
CA LYS A 78 -11.74 18.15 1.59
C LYS A 78 -11.77 16.87 0.76
N ILE A 79 -10.80 16.64 -0.12
CA ILE A 79 -10.66 15.39 -0.87
C ILE A 79 -10.58 14.19 0.07
N LYS A 80 -9.66 14.22 1.05
CA LYS A 80 -9.46 13.10 1.98
C LYS A 80 -10.72 12.82 2.82
N ASN A 81 -11.39 13.87 3.28
CA ASN A 81 -12.64 13.75 4.04
C ASN A 81 -13.78 13.15 3.22
N ILE A 82 -13.97 13.61 1.97
CA ILE A 82 -15.00 13.05 1.06
C ILE A 82 -14.78 11.56 0.88
N LEU A 83 -13.54 11.14 0.57
CA LEU A 83 -13.19 9.74 0.42
C LEU A 83 -13.46 8.95 1.70
N MET A 84 -12.96 9.41 2.85
CA MET A 84 -13.16 8.70 4.13
C MET A 84 -14.64 8.56 4.51
N CYS A 85 -15.45 9.61 4.31
CA CYS A 85 -16.88 9.57 4.54
C CYS A 85 -17.57 8.55 3.63
N ALA A 86 -17.23 8.53 2.33
CA ALA A 86 -17.78 7.57 1.38
C ALA A 86 -17.35 6.13 1.71
N PHE A 87 -16.09 5.89 2.08
CA PHE A 87 -15.66 4.57 2.57
C PHE A 87 -16.43 4.14 3.81
N ASN A 88 -16.58 5.03 4.81
CA ASN A 88 -17.30 4.74 6.04
C ASN A 88 -18.77 4.36 5.80
N LYS A 89 -19.41 4.91 4.76
CA LYS A 89 -20.79 4.58 4.37
C LYS A 89 -20.96 3.10 3.99
N TYR A 90 -19.95 2.49 3.35
CA TYR A 90 -20.04 1.13 2.82
C TYR A 90 -19.16 0.10 3.53
N ALA A 91 -18.11 0.52 4.25
CA ALA A 91 -17.08 -0.35 4.85
C ALA A 91 -17.66 -1.54 5.62
N ARG A 92 -18.66 -1.30 6.48
CA ARG A 92 -19.27 -2.34 7.32
C ARG A 92 -19.95 -3.46 6.52
N LYS A 93 -20.51 -3.16 5.34
CA LYS A 93 -21.12 -4.17 4.46
C LYS A 93 -20.10 -5.20 3.95
N TYR A 94 -18.84 -4.79 3.89
CA TYR A 94 -17.72 -5.62 3.46
C TYR A 94 -16.88 -6.15 4.64
N GLY A 95 -17.36 -5.99 5.88
CA GLY A 95 -16.68 -6.48 7.09
C GLY A 95 -15.55 -5.60 7.60
N TYR A 96 -15.36 -4.41 7.03
CA TYR A 96 -14.37 -3.45 7.48
C TYR A 96 -14.93 -2.55 8.60
N ASP A 97 -14.07 -2.18 9.56
CA ASP A 97 -14.32 -1.07 10.47
C ASP A 97 -14.23 0.28 9.74
N PHE A 98 -14.57 1.36 10.44
CA PHE A 98 -14.41 2.72 9.94
C PHE A 98 -12.94 3.08 9.68
N CYS A 99 -12.73 4.01 8.75
CA CYS A 99 -11.43 4.55 8.39
C CYS A 99 -10.68 5.09 9.62
N GLU A 100 -9.46 4.60 9.80
CA GLU A 100 -8.49 5.14 10.72
C GLU A 100 -7.59 6.12 9.95
N ASP A 101 -7.56 7.38 10.38
CA ASP A 101 -6.76 8.40 9.69
C ASP A 101 -5.31 8.41 10.18
N SER A 102 -4.37 8.51 9.23
CA SER A 102 -2.95 8.60 9.50
C SER A 102 -2.32 9.78 8.74
N THR A 103 -1.02 9.98 8.99
CA THR A 103 -0.28 11.09 8.38
C THR A 103 -0.28 11.05 6.85
N ARG A 104 -0.24 9.89 6.20
CA ARG A 104 -0.14 9.78 4.73
C ARG A 104 -1.29 9.03 4.09
N VAL A 105 -1.87 8.08 4.82
CA VAL A 105 -2.93 7.20 4.33
C VAL A 105 -4.14 7.31 5.22
N PHE A 106 -5.27 6.77 4.78
CA PHE A 106 -6.31 6.32 5.69
C PHE A 106 -6.45 4.80 5.54
N THR A 107 -6.77 4.12 6.63
CA THR A 107 -6.72 2.66 6.70
C THR A 107 -8.08 2.09 7.07
N ILE A 108 -8.52 1.03 6.41
CA ILE A 108 -9.65 0.20 6.86
C ILE A 108 -9.16 -1.19 7.27
N LYS A 109 -9.82 -1.82 8.24
CA LYS A 109 -9.39 -3.12 8.80
C LYS A 109 -10.56 -4.07 8.93
N VAL A 110 -10.38 -5.33 8.54
CA VAL A 110 -11.26 -6.44 8.92
C VAL A 110 -10.69 -7.07 10.18
N LYS A 111 -11.43 -6.96 11.29
CA LYS A 111 -11.00 -7.47 12.61
C LYS A 111 -11.76 -8.73 12.99
N ASP A 112 -11.03 -9.76 13.38
CA ASP A 112 -11.57 -10.91 14.10
C ASP A 112 -11.57 -10.60 15.60
N ARG A 113 -12.69 -10.05 16.06
CA ARG A 113 -12.82 -9.60 17.46
C ARG A 113 -12.80 -10.75 18.46
N LYS A 114 -13.21 -11.96 18.06
CA LYS A 114 -13.20 -13.15 18.95
C LYS A 114 -11.77 -13.56 19.29
N ASN A 115 -10.88 -13.47 18.30
CA ASN A 115 -9.47 -13.86 18.43
C ASN A 115 -8.52 -12.66 18.60
N SER A 116 -9.06 -11.45 18.80
CA SER A 116 -8.29 -10.19 18.91
C SER A 116 -7.25 -10.00 17.78
N ARG A 117 -7.60 -10.40 16.55
CA ARG A 117 -6.69 -10.43 15.39
C ARG A 117 -7.18 -9.55 14.26
N ILE A 118 -6.28 -8.90 13.53
CA ILE A 118 -6.59 -8.29 12.23
C ILE A 118 -6.53 -9.39 11.16
N ARG A 119 -7.61 -9.58 10.39
CA ARG A 119 -7.60 -10.54 9.27
C ARG A 119 -6.81 -9.97 8.09
N HIS A 120 -7.17 -8.75 7.70
CA HIS A 120 -6.45 -7.96 6.73
C HIS A 120 -6.81 -6.48 6.87
N SER A 121 -5.97 -5.62 6.30
CA SER A 121 -6.18 -4.18 6.22
C SER A 121 -5.97 -3.66 4.81
N CYS A 122 -6.45 -2.46 4.54
CA CYS A 122 -6.12 -1.72 3.33
C CYS A 122 -5.76 -0.28 3.67
N ASP A 123 -4.57 0.13 3.25
CA ASP A 123 -4.07 1.50 3.34
C ASP A 123 -4.33 2.21 2.01
N PHE A 124 -4.98 3.38 2.08
CA PHE A 124 -5.26 4.21 0.92
C PHE A 124 -4.43 5.49 0.96
N ALA A 125 -3.52 5.63 0.00
CA ALA A 125 -2.80 6.87 -0.26
C ALA A 125 -3.55 7.67 -1.33
N VAL A 126 -3.86 8.94 -1.06
CA VAL A 126 -4.40 9.84 -2.09
C VAL A 126 -3.21 10.50 -2.78
N VAL A 127 -3.06 10.24 -4.07
CA VAL A 127 -1.92 10.64 -4.87
C VAL A 127 -2.36 11.38 -6.13
N ASN A 128 -1.43 12.11 -6.73
CA ASN A 128 -1.59 12.69 -8.05
C ASN A 128 -0.26 12.54 -8.78
N ASP A 129 -0.30 11.80 -9.89
CA ASP A 129 0.84 11.60 -10.76
C ASP A 129 0.94 12.78 -11.73
N TYR A 130 2.11 13.40 -11.79
CA TYR A 130 2.39 14.49 -12.71
C TYR A 130 3.69 14.18 -13.46
N GLY A 131 3.88 14.79 -14.65
CA GLY A 131 4.87 14.38 -15.64
C GLY A 131 6.28 14.05 -15.10
N ASN A 132 7.02 13.22 -15.84
CA ASN A 132 8.36 12.71 -15.49
C ASN A 132 8.41 11.75 -14.29
N ASN A 133 7.43 10.84 -14.18
CA ASN A 133 7.34 9.85 -13.10
C ASN A 133 7.35 10.49 -11.70
N ARG A 134 6.79 11.69 -11.57
CA ARG A 134 6.68 12.39 -10.29
C ARG A 134 5.29 12.16 -9.73
N GLN A 135 5.20 12.14 -8.41
CA GLN A 135 3.96 11.87 -7.70
C GLN A 135 3.93 12.78 -6.47
N LYS A 136 2.81 13.46 -6.27
CA LYS A 136 2.49 14.11 -4.99
C LYS A 136 1.46 13.27 -4.24
N TYR A 137 1.43 13.38 -2.92
CA TYR A 137 0.46 12.69 -2.07
C TYR A 137 -0.09 13.61 -1.00
N ILE A 138 -1.32 13.37 -0.55
CA ILE A 138 -1.93 14.12 0.54
C ILE A 138 -1.31 13.69 1.87
N ARG A 139 -0.79 14.64 2.63
CA ARG A 139 -0.16 14.43 3.94
C ARG A 139 -0.79 15.32 4.99
N PHE A 140 -1.04 14.79 6.19
CA PHE A 140 -1.31 15.60 7.37
C PHE A 140 -0.01 16.17 7.95
N ASN A 141 0.11 17.49 7.96
CA ASN A 141 1.20 18.19 8.63
C ASN A 141 0.87 18.37 10.12
N LYS A 142 1.55 17.62 10.99
CA LYS A 142 1.30 17.64 12.45
C LYS A 142 1.56 19.01 13.09
N GLN A 143 2.56 19.75 12.62
CA GLN A 143 2.92 21.06 13.18
C GLN A 143 1.88 22.12 12.81
N ARG A 144 1.47 22.14 11.53
CA ARG A 144 0.49 23.10 11.00
C ARG A 144 -0.97 22.66 11.18
N LYS A 145 -1.20 21.41 11.60
CA LYS A 145 -2.52 20.78 11.77
C LYS A 145 -3.42 20.88 10.53
N ASN A 146 -2.84 20.75 9.34
CA ASN A 146 -3.56 20.81 8.07
C ASN A 146 -3.13 19.66 7.12
N TYR A 147 -3.85 19.51 6.00
CA TYR A 147 -3.45 18.59 4.95
C TYR A 147 -2.85 19.37 3.78
N THR A 148 -1.74 18.87 3.25
CA THR A 148 -1.03 19.45 2.11
C THR A 148 -0.71 18.38 1.08
N TRP A 149 -0.60 18.78 -0.18
CA TRP A 149 0.05 17.98 -1.20
C TRP A 149 1.55 18.04 -0.98
N GLU A 150 2.19 16.89 -0.86
CA GLU A 150 3.63 16.77 -0.62
C GLU A 150 4.28 15.92 -1.71
N GLU A 151 5.46 16.31 -2.13
CA GLU A 151 6.22 15.56 -3.12
C GLU A 151 6.68 14.20 -2.58
N GLN A 152 6.46 13.15 -3.36
CA GLN A 152 7.07 11.86 -3.10
C GLN A 152 8.59 12.04 -3.27
N THR A 153 9.33 11.92 -2.17
CA THR A 153 10.78 12.00 -2.26
C THR A 153 11.30 10.93 -3.21
N LYS A 154 12.25 11.40 -4.00
CA LYS A 154 13.16 10.75 -4.93
C LYS A 154 13.91 9.54 -4.32
N GLY A 155 13.20 8.57 -3.75
CA GLY A 155 13.75 7.38 -3.13
C GLY A 155 13.67 6.18 -4.06
N PHE A 156 14.81 5.60 -4.39
CA PHE A 156 14.99 4.35 -5.15
C PHE A 156 14.87 4.47 -6.69
N TYR A 157 15.51 5.46 -7.32
CA TYR A 157 15.50 5.65 -8.79
C TYR A 157 15.81 4.40 -9.60
N CYS A 158 16.83 3.64 -9.19
CA CYS A 158 17.27 2.46 -9.92
C CYS A 158 16.46 1.19 -9.55
N LEU A 159 15.49 1.27 -8.63
CA LEU A 159 14.74 0.08 -8.19
C LEU A 159 13.87 -0.53 -9.29
N PRO A 160 13.15 0.23 -10.14
CA PRO A 160 12.44 -0.34 -11.28
C PRO A 160 13.35 -1.10 -12.24
N GLU A 161 14.53 -0.55 -12.54
CA GLU A 161 15.53 -1.17 -13.44
C GLU A 161 16.10 -2.46 -12.83
N LYS A 162 16.48 -2.43 -11.55
CA LYS A 162 16.93 -3.62 -10.80
C LYS A 162 15.85 -4.69 -10.71
N ILE A 163 14.58 -4.32 -10.47
CA ILE A 163 13.46 -5.28 -10.50
C ILE A 163 13.34 -5.92 -11.88
N LYS A 164 13.48 -5.13 -12.95
CA LYS A 164 13.44 -5.64 -14.32
C LYS A 164 14.59 -6.63 -14.55
N PHE A 165 15.82 -6.27 -14.18
CA PHE A 165 16.98 -7.17 -14.23
C PHE A 165 16.72 -8.51 -13.51
N CYS A 166 16.23 -8.49 -12.26
CA CYS A 166 15.91 -9.70 -11.51
C CYS A 166 14.87 -10.59 -12.24
N LYS A 167 13.88 -9.98 -12.91
CA LYS A 167 12.84 -10.73 -13.62
C LYS A 167 13.34 -11.31 -14.93
N ASP A 168 14.06 -10.51 -15.72
CA ASP A 168 14.58 -10.90 -17.02
C ASP A 168 15.62 -12.03 -16.90
N ASN A 169 16.35 -12.08 -15.77
CA ASN A 169 17.33 -13.14 -15.46
C ASN A 169 16.77 -14.28 -14.59
N GLN A 170 15.44 -14.40 -14.45
CA GLN A 170 14.78 -15.49 -13.70
C GLN A 170 15.16 -15.59 -12.20
N LEU A 171 15.68 -14.50 -11.60
CA LEU A 171 16.13 -14.43 -10.21
C LEU A 171 15.01 -14.19 -9.19
N TRP A 172 13.76 -14.16 -9.63
CA TRP A 172 12.64 -13.75 -8.76
C TRP A 172 12.39 -14.69 -7.59
N GLN A 173 12.75 -15.98 -7.73
CA GLN A 173 12.66 -16.92 -6.62
C GLN A 173 13.70 -16.61 -5.53
N GLU A 174 14.95 -16.31 -5.91
CA GLU A 174 15.99 -15.86 -4.98
C GLU A 174 15.58 -14.56 -4.25
N VAL A 175 15.00 -13.60 -4.98
CA VAL A 175 14.42 -12.37 -4.38
C VAL A 175 13.38 -12.72 -3.32
N ARG A 176 12.53 -13.73 -3.57
CA ARG A 176 11.48 -14.12 -2.62
C ARG A 176 12.05 -14.75 -1.37
N GLU A 177 13.07 -15.59 -1.50
CA GLU A 177 13.71 -16.27 -0.37
C GLU A 177 14.46 -15.27 0.50
N ILE A 178 15.36 -14.47 -0.08
CA ILE A 178 16.14 -13.47 0.66
C ILE A 178 15.23 -12.41 1.31
N TYR A 179 14.16 -11.98 0.63
CA TYR A 179 13.21 -11.03 1.23
C TYR A 179 12.53 -11.61 2.47
N LEU A 180 12.12 -12.88 2.42
CA LEU A 180 11.44 -13.53 3.53
C LEU A 180 12.40 -13.73 4.71
N ASP A 181 13.62 -14.15 4.43
CA ASP A 181 14.68 -14.29 5.44
C ASP A 181 14.96 -12.95 6.12
N LYS A 182 15.23 -11.89 5.34
CA LYS A 182 15.45 -10.56 5.91
C LYS A 182 14.26 -10.08 6.75
N LYS A 183 13.02 -10.36 6.34
CA LYS A 183 11.84 -10.04 7.15
C LYS A 183 11.81 -10.79 8.48
N ASN A 184 12.19 -12.06 8.49
CA ASN A 184 12.19 -12.90 9.69
C ASN A 184 13.30 -12.52 10.68
N TYR A 185 14.46 -12.14 10.16
CA TYR A 185 15.64 -11.74 10.95
C TYR A 185 15.75 -10.22 11.19
N ASN A 186 14.78 -9.42 10.73
CA ASN A 186 14.79 -7.99 10.98
C ASN A 186 14.66 -7.70 12.48
N THR A 187 15.66 -7.02 13.05
CA THR A 187 15.68 -6.59 14.46
C THR A 187 15.28 -5.13 14.64
N ASP A 188 15.22 -4.35 13.56
CA ASP A 188 14.83 -2.94 13.56
C ASP A 188 13.32 -2.81 13.35
N SER A 189 12.58 -2.43 14.39
CA SER A 189 11.12 -2.26 14.33
C SER A 189 10.66 -1.08 13.45
N ASP A 190 11.55 -0.13 13.16
CA ASP A 190 11.24 1.02 12.32
C ASP A 190 11.48 0.73 10.83
N LYS A 191 12.34 -0.24 10.51
CA LYS A 191 12.58 -0.67 9.13
C LYS A 191 11.33 -1.28 8.51
N LYS A 192 10.79 -0.60 7.50
CA LYS A 192 9.56 -1.00 6.79
C LYS A 192 9.84 -2.06 5.71
N SER A 193 8.81 -2.86 5.40
CA SER A 193 8.83 -3.86 4.32
C SER A 193 9.36 -3.32 2.99
N ARG A 194 9.03 -2.06 2.64
CA ARG A 194 9.53 -1.41 1.41
C ARG A 194 11.07 -1.28 1.40
N SER A 195 11.68 -0.92 2.52
CA SER A 195 13.13 -0.79 2.65
C SER A 195 13.81 -2.16 2.57
N ILE A 196 13.28 -3.15 3.29
CA ILE A 196 13.77 -4.54 3.23
C ILE A 196 13.73 -5.08 1.79
N PHE A 197 12.65 -4.81 1.08
CA PHE A 197 12.52 -5.20 -0.33
C PHE A 197 13.55 -4.52 -1.22
N ALA A 198 13.78 -3.21 -1.05
CA ALA A 198 14.77 -2.49 -1.85
C ALA A 198 16.19 -3.02 -1.59
N GLU A 199 16.54 -3.28 -0.33
CA GLU A 199 17.81 -3.92 0.06
C GLU A 199 17.95 -5.31 -0.55
N THR A 200 16.87 -6.10 -0.54
CA THR A 200 16.85 -7.44 -1.16
C THR A 200 17.12 -7.38 -2.65
N ILE A 201 16.45 -6.48 -3.37
CA ILE A 201 16.63 -6.32 -4.81
C ILE A 201 18.07 -5.89 -5.11
N HIS A 202 18.61 -4.94 -4.35
CA HIS A 202 19.99 -4.50 -4.51
C HIS A 202 20.99 -5.64 -4.31
N GLU A 203 20.80 -6.45 -3.25
CA GLU A 203 21.65 -7.60 -2.95
C GLU A 203 21.61 -8.67 -4.05
N VAL A 204 20.41 -9.07 -4.50
CA VAL A 204 20.28 -10.05 -5.60
C VAL A 204 20.91 -9.55 -6.88
N CYS A 205 20.71 -8.27 -7.22
CA CYS A 205 21.36 -7.65 -8.38
C CYS A 205 22.89 -7.74 -8.26
N HIS A 206 23.45 -7.35 -7.12
CA HIS A 206 24.89 -7.32 -6.90
C HIS A 206 25.52 -8.71 -6.98
N ARG A 207 24.87 -9.74 -6.40
CA ARG A 207 25.30 -11.14 -6.47
C ARG A 207 25.33 -11.69 -7.90
N ASN A 208 24.48 -11.14 -8.77
CA ASN A 208 24.28 -11.61 -10.14
C ASN A 208 24.86 -10.65 -11.19
N GLY A 209 25.82 -9.78 -10.80
CA GLY A 209 26.61 -8.98 -11.73
C GLY A 209 26.00 -7.63 -12.15
N PHE A 210 24.94 -7.16 -11.47
CA PHE A 210 24.37 -5.82 -11.68
C PHE A 210 24.78 -4.88 -10.54
N TYR A 211 25.68 -3.93 -10.85
CA TYR A 211 26.37 -3.11 -9.86
C TYR A 211 25.86 -1.66 -9.73
N ASP A 212 25.07 -1.18 -10.69
CA ASP A 212 24.54 0.20 -10.72
C ASP A 212 23.56 0.53 -9.58
#